data_AF-A0A2D6JD72-F1
#
_entry.id   AF-A0A2D6JD72-F1
#
_cell.length_a   1.000
_cell.length_b   1.000
_cell.length_c   1.000
_cell.angle_alpha   90.00
_cell.angle_beta   90.00
_cell.angle_gamma   90.00
#
_symmetry.space_group_name_H-M   'P 1'
#
loop_
_entity.id
_entity.type
_entity.pdbx_description
1 polymer ?
#
loop_
_entity_poly.entity_id
_entity_poly.type
_entity_poly.pdbx_seq_one_letter_code
_entity_poly.pdbx_strand_id
1 'polypeptide(L)'
;MKKGIFSLGILLALSTNAYGETTVQYCDSAKEYITTLEFLRHGAKGAGKAAEANNRKIAEEVSQNCDGAARRFIKVVLLYQKLNVGMVNAVPVAKQASGVEDERVDMYVSVLRDLYLKSGLDLSLQEAINVAEKYLEPSKVSAKKMKEEFEELTDFCRKDRGLAQTKYACAKLVHEILASMDTEEDEVADAFIDNYKYLRSSKLFFTSYEALKLSRELIGHGPRAIESFHRALKYAMDEKGLNMPKPEALKFATRMAKNSKVESERILKSDTSSSFWSFW
;
A
#
# COMPACT_ATOMS: atom_id res chain seq x y z
N MET A 1 18.91 -73.18 5.28
CA MET A 1 18.32 -72.69 4.02
C MET A 1 16.89 -72.22 4.28
N LYS A 2 16.66 -70.91 4.38
CA LYS A 2 15.32 -70.29 4.30
C LYS A 2 15.47 -69.02 3.45
N LYS A 3 14.88 -69.03 2.26
CA LYS A 3 14.74 -67.89 1.36
C LYS A 3 13.51 -67.09 1.82
N GLY A 4 13.66 -65.79 2.02
CA GLY A 4 12.57 -64.87 2.31
C GLY A 4 12.69 -63.66 1.40
N ILE A 5 11.68 -63.50 0.55
CA ILE A 5 11.57 -62.56 -0.56
C ILE A 5 11.36 -61.14 -0.01
N PHE A 6 12.27 -60.21 -0.34
CA PHE A 6 12.04 -58.78 -0.11
C PHE A 6 11.16 -58.24 -1.24
N SER A 7 9.93 -57.87 -0.87
CA SER A 7 8.94 -57.30 -1.79
C SER A 7 9.26 -55.83 -2.04
N LEU A 8 9.37 -55.48 -3.32
CA LEU A 8 9.65 -54.14 -3.85
C LEU A 8 8.34 -53.35 -3.87
N GLY A 9 8.14 -52.45 -2.90
CA GLY A 9 6.99 -51.55 -2.86
C GLY A 9 7.20 -50.35 -3.80
N ILE A 10 6.52 -50.36 -4.94
CA ILE A 10 6.43 -49.22 -5.86
C ILE A 10 5.49 -48.16 -5.23
N LEU A 11 6.04 -47.03 -4.81
CA LEU A 11 5.28 -45.84 -4.40
C LEU A 11 4.76 -45.13 -5.66
N LEU A 12 3.48 -45.34 -5.97
CA LEU A 12 2.73 -44.52 -6.92
C LEU A 12 2.53 -43.13 -6.29
N ALA A 13 3.33 -42.16 -6.72
CA ALA A 13 3.08 -40.75 -6.44
C ALA A 13 1.82 -40.32 -7.20
N LEU A 14 0.70 -40.17 -6.48
CA LEU A 14 -0.50 -39.51 -6.98
C LEU A 14 -0.21 -38.01 -7.09
N SER A 15 0.08 -37.53 -8.30
CA SER A 15 0.06 -36.10 -8.60
C SER A 15 -1.40 -35.63 -8.58
N THR A 16 -1.86 -35.14 -7.42
CA THR A 16 -3.11 -34.39 -7.33
C THR A 16 -2.89 -33.03 -8.01
N ASN A 17 -3.29 -32.92 -9.27
CA ASN A 17 -3.51 -31.63 -9.90
C ASN A 17 -4.66 -30.94 -9.16
N ALA A 18 -4.32 -30.02 -8.26
CA ALA A 18 -5.29 -29.11 -7.68
C ALA A 18 -5.75 -28.14 -8.78
N TYR A 19 -6.78 -28.53 -9.53
CA TYR A 19 -7.59 -27.59 -10.30
C TYR A 19 -8.30 -26.69 -9.29
N GLY A 20 -7.86 -25.44 -9.16
CA GLY A 20 -8.59 -24.43 -8.42
C GLY A 20 -9.95 -24.24 -9.07
N GLU A 21 -11.03 -24.55 -8.35
CA GLU A 21 -12.38 -24.18 -8.75
C GLU A 21 -12.46 -22.66 -8.83
N THR A 22 -12.56 -22.12 -10.05
CA THR A 22 -13.02 -20.75 -10.27
C THR A 22 -14.50 -20.68 -9.87
N THR A 23 -14.78 -20.25 -8.65
CA THR A 23 -16.15 -19.92 -8.25
C THR A 23 -16.63 -18.78 -9.14
N VAL A 24 -17.58 -19.07 -10.03
CA VAL A 24 -18.27 -18.05 -10.82
C VAL A 24 -19.06 -17.19 -9.84
N GLN A 25 -18.58 -15.98 -9.56
CA GLN A 25 -19.30 -15.02 -8.74
C GLN A 25 -20.44 -14.43 -9.56
N TYR A 26 -21.68 -14.76 -9.19
CA TYR A 26 -22.88 -14.18 -9.80
C TYR A 26 -23.12 -12.79 -9.21
N CYS A 27 -22.86 -11.74 -9.98
CA CYS A 27 -23.13 -10.36 -9.55
C CYS A 27 -24.59 -9.96 -9.80
N ASP A 28 -25.23 -9.31 -8.84
CA ASP A 28 -26.55 -8.70 -9.02
C ASP A 28 -26.43 -7.22 -9.45
N SER A 29 -25.93 -6.99 -10.66
CA SER A 29 -25.69 -5.62 -11.18
C SER A 29 -26.98 -4.79 -11.29
N ALA A 30 -28.14 -5.42 -11.49
CA ALA A 30 -29.43 -4.74 -11.50
C ALA A 30 -29.75 -4.14 -10.12
N LYS A 31 -29.53 -4.91 -9.04
CA LYS A 31 -29.69 -4.40 -7.67
C LYS A 31 -28.73 -3.25 -7.36
N GLU A 32 -27.46 -3.35 -7.76
CA GLU A 32 -26.48 -2.28 -7.54
C GLU A 32 -26.85 -0.99 -8.29
N TYR A 33 -27.34 -1.13 -9.53
CA TYR A 33 -27.86 -0.02 -10.32
C TYR A 33 -29.05 0.65 -9.63
N ILE A 34 -30.08 -0.14 -9.29
CA ILE A 34 -31.33 0.36 -8.67
C ILE A 34 -31.00 1.05 -7.35
N THR A 35 -30.19 0.43 -6.50
CA THR A 35 -29.80 0.97 -5.19
C THR A 35 -29.08 2.32 -5.34
N THR A 36 -28.13 2.40 -6.28
CA THR A 36 -27.38 3.65 -6.55
C THR A 36 -28.29 4.75 -7.08
N LEU A 37 -29.15 4.42 -8.06
CA LEU A 37 -30.04 5.40 -8.68
C LEU A 37 -31.09 5.93 -7.70
N GLU A 38 -31.70 5.06 -6.90
CA GLU A 38 -32.67 5.47 -5.88
C GLU A 38 -32.02 6.34 -4.80
N PHE A 39 -30.79 6.01 -4.39
CA PHE A 39 -30.02 6.89 -3.51
C PHE A 39 -29.76 8.27 -4.15
N LEU A 40 -29.32 8.34 -5.41
CA LEU A 40 -29.07 9.62 -6.08
C LEU A 40 -30.34 10.48 -6.24
N ARG A 41 -31.48 9.84 -6.48
CA ARG A 41 -32.78 10.52 -6.62
C ARG A 41 -33.32 11.04 -5.29
N HIS A 42 -33.15 10.29 -4.21
CA HIS A 42 -33.91 10.49 -2.96
C HIS A 42 -33.05 10.71 -1.72
N GLY A 43 -31.86 10.11 -1.66
CA GLY A 43 -30.98 10.16 -0.50
C GLY A 43 -29.84 11.18 -0.60
N ALA A 44 -29.35 11.46 -1.80
CA ALA A 44 -28.19 12.33 -2.01
C ALA A 44 -28.59 13.81 -2.09
N LYS A 45 -28.11 14.61 -1.14
CA LYS A 45 -28.20 16.08 -1.20
C LYS A 45 -27.44 16.61 -2.43
N GLY A 46 -28.13 17.37 -3.28
CA GLY A 46 -27.51 18.08 -4.40
C GLY A 46 -27.37 17.29 -5.71
N ALA A 47 -27.83 16.04 -5.79
CA ALA A 47 -28.00 15.34 -7.07
C ALA A 47 -29.41 15.61 -7.63
N GLY A 48 -30.44 15.10 -6.94
CA GLY A 48 -31.86 15.35 -7.25
C GLY A 48 -32.30 14.81 -8.61
N LYS A 49 -33.62 14.88 -8.89
CA LYS A 49 -34.21 14.36 -10.13
C LYS A 49 -33.88 15.19 -11.38
N ALA A 50 -33.53 16.47 -11.22
CA ALA A 50 -33.15 17.32 -12.35
C ALA A 50 -31.88 16.84 -13.08
N ALA A 51 -31.06 16.02 -12.41
CA ALA A 51 -29.86 15.40 -12.96
C ALA A 51 -30.06 13.94 -13.43
N GLU A 52 -31.30 13.52 -13.73
CA GLU A 52 -31.66 12.12 -13.96
C GLU A 52 -30.76 11.39 -14.98
N ALA A 53 -30.46 11.99 -16.13
CA ALA A 53 -29.58 11.38 -17.13
C ALA A 53 -28.17 11.09 -16.58
N ASN A 54 -27.62 12.03 -15.80
CA ASN A 54 -26.33 11.87 -15.13
C ASN A 54 -26.41 10.84 -13.99
N ASN A 55 -27.50 10.82 -13.22
CA ASN A 55 -27.69 9.84 -12.15
C ASN A 55 -27.76 8.41 -12.71
N ARG A 56 -28.44 8.21 -13.85
CA ARG A 56 -28.48 6.92 -14.54
C ARG A 56 -27.10 6.48 -15.02
N LYS A 57 -26.29 7.42 -15.55
CA LYS A 57 -24.90 7.14 -15.94
C LYS A 57 -24.05 6.72 -14.74
N ILE A 58 -24.13 7.46 -13.62
CA ILE A 58 -23.39 7.11 -12.41
C ILE A 58 -23.82 5.72 -11.90
N ALA A 59 -25.11 5.44 -11.86
CA ALA A 59 -25.63 4.14 -11.43
C ALA A 59 -25.16 2.98 -12.33
N GLU A 60 -25.06 3.21 -13.64
CA GLU A 60 -24.53 2.25 -14.61
C GLU A 60 -23.03 2.00 -14.40
N GLU A 61 -22.24 3.03 -14.13
CA GLU A 61 -20.81 2.88 -13.84
C GLU A 61 -20.57 2.19 -12.50
N VAL A 62 -21.39 2.47 -11.49
CA VAL A 62 -21.28 1.81 -10.17
C VAL A 62 -21.66 0.34 -10.27
N SER A 63 -22.72 -0.01 -11.00
CA SER A 63 -23.19 -1.40 -11.10
C SER A 63 -22.23 -2.35 -11.82
N GLN A 64 -21.27 -1.82 -12.58
CA GLN A 64 -20.19 -2.60 -13.20
C GLN A 64 -19.23 -3.20 -12.17
N ASN A 65 -19.18 -2.66 -10.95
CA ASN A 65 -18.27 -3.11 -9.89
C ASN A 65 -18.84 -4.24 -9.00
N CYS A 66 -19.95 -4.86 -9.42
CA CYS A 66 -20.53 -6.03 -8.75
C CYS A 66 -20.92 -5.83 -7.27
N ASP A 67 -21.03 -6.92 -6.51
CA ASP A 67 -21.70 -6.95 -5.21
C ASP A 67 -21.11 -5.94 -4.20
N GLY A 68 -22.01 -5.15 -3.61
CA GLY A 68 -21.67 -4.13 -2.61
C GLY A 68 -21.19 -2.80 -3.18
N ALA A 69 -21.07 -2.65 -4.49
CA ALA A 69 -20.62 -1.43 -5.15
C ALA A 69 -21.46 -0.20 -4.76
N ALA A 70 -22.79 -0.31 -4.75
CA ALA A 70 -23.70 0.75 -4.35
C ALA A 70 -23.51 1.11 -2.88
N ARG A 71 -23.33 0.12 -1.99
CA ARG A 71 -23.08 0.36 -0.56
C ARG A 71 -21.82 1.20 -0.36
N ARG A 72 -20.73 0.84 -1.03
CA ARG A 72 -19.45 1.56 -0.97
C ARG A 72 -19.56 2.97 -1.56
N PHE A 73 -20.21 3.11 -2.72
CA PHE A 73 -20.51 4.42 -3.33
C PHE A 73 -21.29 5.32 -2.36
N ILE A 74 -22.42 4.83 -1.84
CA ILE A 74 -23.29 5.57 -0.92
C ILE A 74 -22.53 5.99 0.33
N LYS A 75 -21.73 5.09 0.90
CA LYS A 75 -20.92 5.36 2.08
C LYS A 75 -19.98 6.54 1.88
N VAL A 76 -19.27 6.60 0.76
CA VAL A 76 -18.35 7.71 0.46
C VAL A 76 -19.10 9.00 0.12
N VAL A 77 -20.21 8.95 -0.63
CA VAL A 77 -21.03 10.14 -0.87
C VAL A 77 -21.55 10.74 0.44
N LEU A 78 -22.09 9.91 1.33
CA LEU A 78 -22.59 10.37 2.63
C LEU A 78 -21.47 10.93 3.51
N LEU A 79 -20.26 10.36 3.47
CA LEU A 79 -19.10 10.91 4.15
C LEU A 79 -18.76 12.32 3.63
N TYR A 80 -18.71 12.50 2.31
CA TYR A 80 -18.41 13.78 1.69
C TYR A 80 -19.47 14.83 2.02
N GLN A 81 -20.75 14.45 2.00
CA GLN A 81 -21.85 15.33 2.42
C GLN A 81 -21.75 15.74 3.89
N LYS A 82 -21.32 14.84 4.80
CA LYS A 82 -21.04 15.19 6.20
C LYS A 82 -19.89 16.19 6.33
N LEU A 83 -18.94 16.17 5.39
CA LEU A 83 -17.83 17.09 5.29
C LEU A 83 -18.19 18.38 4.49
N ASN A 84 -19.48 18.57 4.16
CA ASN A 84 -19.98 19.67 3.32
C ASN A 84 -19.37 19.75 1.93
N VAL A 85 -18.94 18.61 1.37
CA VAL A 85 -18.43 18.50 0.01
C VAL A 85 -19.58 18.17 -0.95
N GLY A 86 -19.69 18.95 -2.02
CA GLY A 86 -20.74 18.79 -3.03
C GLY A 86 -20.54 17.56 -3.94
N MET A 87 -21.60 17.18 -4.64
CA MET A 87 -21.63 15.98 -5.50
C MET A 87 -20.57 15.97 -6.60
N VAL A 88 -20.20 17.14 -7.14
CA VAL A 88 -19.16 17.27 -8.19
C VAL A 88 -17.82 16.66 -7.75
N ASN A 89 -17.48 16.82 -6.46
CA ASN A 89 -16.23 16.30 -5.90
C ASN A 89 -16.43 14.94 -5.21
N ALA A 90 -17.63 14.64 -4.71
CA ALA A 90 -17.92 13.38 -4.04
C ALA A 90 -18.04 12.18 -5.01
N VAL A 91 -18.68 12.39 -6.16
CA VAL A 91 -19.00 11.31 -7.11
C VAL A 91 -17.74 10.63 -7.68
N PRO A 92 -16.69 11.34 -8.13
CA PRO A 92 -15.49 10.68 -8.65
C PRO A 92 -14.85 9.71 -7.65
N VAL A 93 -14.74 10.13 -6.39
CA VAL A 93 -14.15 9.33 -5.31
C VAL A 93 -15.05 8.16 -4.92
N ALA A 94 -16.36 8.41 -4.84
CA ALA A 94 -17.32 7.36 -4.54
C ALA A 94 -17.38 6.28 -5.63
N LYS A 95 -17.19 6.65 -6.90
CA LYS A 95 -17.04 5.70 -8.02
C LYS A 95 -15.76 4.88 -7.90
N GLN A 96 -14.65 5.47 -7.48
CA GLN A 96 -13.44 4.71 -7.22
C GLN A 96 -13.68 3.72 -6.05
N ALA A 97 -14.31 4.18 -4.98
CA ALA A 97 -14.64 3.36 -3.82
C ALA A 97 -15.59 2.20 -4.14
N SER A 98 -16.50 2.35 -5.12
CA SER A 98 -17.37 1.23 -5.52
C SER A 98 -16.60 0.06 -6.14
N GLY A 99 -15.45 0.33 -6.75
CA GLY A 99 -14.60 -0.64 -7.43
C GLY A 99 -13.55 -1.35 -6.56
N VAL A 100 -13.54 -1.13 -5.25
CA VAL A 100 -12.62 -1.81 -4.31
C VAL A 100 -13.37 -2.57 -3.24
N GLU A 101 -12.68 -3.42 -2.49
CA GLU A 101 -13.27 -4.19 -1.39
C GLU A 101 -13.74 -3.32 -0.22
N ASP A 102 -14.66 -3.84 0.58
CA ASP A 102 -15.23 -3.12 1.73
C ASP A 102 -14.16 -2.68 2.73
N GLU A 103 -13.19 -3.54 3.01
CA GLU A 103 -12.08 -3.27 3.93
C GLU A 103 -11.22 -2.10 3.44
N ARG A 104 -11.07 -1.94 2.11
CA ARG A 104 -10.36 -0.80 1.52
C ARG A 104 -11.11 0.49 1.75
N VAL A 105 -12.43 0.49 1.56
CA VAL A 105 -13.27 1.66 1.85
C VAL A 105 -13.21 1.99 3.34
N ASP A 106 -13.21 1.00 4.22
CA ASP A 106 -13.12 1.21 5.67
C ASP A 106 -11.79 1.80 6.09
N MET A 107 -10.69 1.30 5.52
CA MET A 107 -9.36 1.89 5.70
C MET A 107 -9.33 3.33 5.19
N TYR A 108 -9.83 3.59 3.98
CA TYR A 108 -9.92 4.94 3.42
C TYR A 108 -10.66 5.91 4.37
N VAL A 109 -11.82 5.51 4.90
CA VAL A 109 -12.59 6.33 5.85
C VAL A 109 -11.82 6.54 7.16
N SER A 110 -11.07 5.54 7.64
CA SER A 110 -10.22 5.67 8.81
C SER A 110 -9.08 6.66 8.57
N VAL A 111 -8.32 6.46 7.49
CA VAL A 111 -7.19 7.32 7.11
C VAL A 111 -7.66 8.77 6.91
N LEU A 112 -8.76 9.00 6.18
CA LEU A 112 -9.28 10.36 5.99
C LEU A 112 -9.60 11.03 7.33
N ARG A 113 -10.19 10.28 8.26
CA ARG A 113 -10.50 10.78 9.61
C ARG A 113 -9.23 11.14 10.37
N ASP A 114 -8.21 10.29 10.33
CA ASP A 114 -6.96 10.51 11.04
C ASP A 114 -6.15 11.65 10.41
N LEU A 115 -6.28 11.86 9.11
CA LEU A 115 -5.68 13.02 8.43
C LEU A 115 -6.40 14.33 8.77
N TYR A 116 -7.73 14.32 8.84
CA TYR A 116 -8.54 15.54 8.98
C TYR A 116 -8.78 15.98 10.43
N LEU A 117 -8.95 15.05 11.38
CA LEU A 117 -9.33 15.41 12.75
C LEU A 117 -8.17 16.07 13.50
N LYS A 118 -8.53 16.98 14.42
CA LYS A 118 -7.60 17.65 15.36
C LYS A 118 -6.74 16.68 16.17
N SER A 119 -7.28 15.51 16.51
CA SER A 119 -6.59 14.45 17.25
C SER A 119 -5.56 13.67 16.42
N GLY A 120 -5.66 13.75 15.09
CA GLY A 120 -4.74 13.13 14.15
C GLY A 120 -3.72 14.12 13.59
N LEU A 121 -3.62 14.24 12.26
CA LEU A 121 -2.72 15.19 11.60
C LEU A 121 -3.34 16.57 11.38
N ASP A 122 -4.67 16.74 11.52
CA ASP A 122 -5.34 18.04 11.47
C ASP A 122 -4.98 18.83 10.18
N LEU A 123 -5.07 18.14 9.05
CA LEU A 123 -4.91 18.72 7.72
C LEU A 123 -6.16 19.48 7.30
N SER A 124 -6.03 20.39 6.32
CA SER A 124 -7.23 20.90 5.65
C SER A 124 -7.98 19.75 4.96
N LEU A 125 -9.29 19.89 4.82
CA LEU A 125 -10.13 18.85 4.21
C LEU A 125 -9.64 18.43 2.82
N GLN A 126 -9.21 19.39 1.99
CA GLN A 126 -8.71 19.10 0.65
C GLN A 126 -7.39 18.33 0.69
N GLU A 127 -6.46 18.69 1.59
CA GLU A 127 -5.21 17.97 1.77
C GLU A 127 -5.44 16.55 2.27
N ALA A 128 -6.34 16.37 3.25
CA ALA A 128 -6.70 15.08 3.80
C ALA A 128 -7.30 14.16 2.73
N ILE A 129 -8.24 14.69 1.93
CA ILE A 129 -8.86 13.98 0.81
C ILE A 129 -7.80 13.56 -0.21
N ASN A 130 -6.95 14.49 -0.67
CA ASN A 130 -5.93 14.21 -1.69
C ASN A 130 -4.93 13.11 -1.27
N VAL A 131 -4.66 12.97 0.03
CA VAL A 131 -3.80 11.90 0.54
C VAL A 131 -4.58 10.61 0.75
N ALA A 132 -5.79 10.68 1.31
CA ALA A 132 -6.62 9.52 1.60
C ALA A 132 -7.05 8.78 0.32
N GLU A 133 -7.36 9.48 -0.76
CA GLU A 133 -7.84 8.87 -2.03
C GLU A 133 -6.87 7.82 -2.59
N LYS A 134 -5.58 7.96 -2.33
CA LYS A 134 -4.56 7.00 -2.75
C LYS A 134 -4.71 5.62 -2.12
N TYR A 135 -5.39 5.54 -0.97
CA TYR A 135 -5.65 4.28 -0.27
C TYR A 135 -6.84 3.50 -0.85
N LEU A 136 -7.53 4.07 -1.86
CA LEU A 136 -8.50 3.36 -2.71
C LEU A 136 -7.83 2.75 -3.95
N GLU A 137 -6.51 2.83 -4.11
CA GLU A 137 -5.81 2.12 -5.17
C GLU A 137 -5.71 0.62 -4.83
N PRO A 138 -5.83 -0.28 -5.82
CA PRO A 138 -5.59 -1.71 -5.61
C PRO A 138 -4.18 -1.95 -5.10
N SER A 139 -4.04 -2.86 -4.13
CA SER A 139 -2.73 -3.30 -3.64
C SER A 139 -2.81 -4.73 -3.14
N LYS A 140 -1.67 -5.42 -3.18
CA LYS A 140 -1.49 -6.81 -2.74
C LYS A 140 -1.49 -6.96 -1.22
N VAL A 141 -1.27 -5.87 -0.49
CA VAL A 141 -1.24 -5.86 0.98
C VAL A 141 -2.62 -5.54 1.51
N SER A 142 -3.05 -6.21 2.56
CA SER A 142 -4.38 -6.06 3.15
C SER A 142 -4.60 -4.64 3.68
N ALA A 143 -5.86 -4.20 3.64
CA ALA A 143 -6.24 -2.91 4.20
C ALA A 143 -5.96 -2.83 5.71
N LYS A 144 -5.99 -3.97 6.41
CA LYS A 144 -5.63 -4.06 7.84
C LYS A 144 -4.15 -3.76 8.05
N LYS A 145 -3.26 -4.48 7.38
CA LYS A 145 -1.81 -4.29 7.52
C LYS A 145 -1.37 -2.88 7.13
N MET A 146 -1.86 -2.36 6.01
CA MET A 146 -1.62 -0.97 5.61
C MET A 146 -2.04 0.05 6.66
N LYS A 147 -3.18 -0.19 7.31
CA LYS A 147 -3.68 0.70 8.36
C LYS A 147 -2.78 0.67 9.61
N GLU A 148 -2.34 -0.51 10.04
CA GLU A 148 -1.43 -0.65 11.17
C GLU A 148 -0.11 0.11 10.93
N GLU A 149 0.50 -0.08 9.76
CA GLU A 149 1.72 0.62 9.34
C GLU A 149 1.51 2.15 9.21
N PHE A 150 0.34 2.56 8.69
CA PHE A 150 -0.04 3.97 8.61
C PHE A 150 -0.11 4.64 9.99
N GLU A 151 -0.76 3.99 10.94
CA GLU A 151 -0.92 4.50 12.30
C GLU A 151 0.43 4.66 13.00
N GLU A 152 1.31 3.68 12.85
CA GLU A 152 2.66 3.72 13.41
C GLU A 152 3.52 4.84 12.81
N LEU A 153 3.59 4.93 11.47
CA LEU A 153 4.34 5.96 10.77
C LEU A 153 3.81 7.37 11.10
N THR A 154 2.48 7.52 11.19
CA THR A 154 1.85 8.79 11.55
C THR A 154 2.18 9.18 12.99
N ASP A 155 2.17 8.22 13.92
CA ASP A 155 2.51 8.47 15.32
C ASP A 155 3.98 8.85 15.50
N PHE A 156 4.89 8.12 14.85
CA PHE A 156 6.31 8.46 14.80
C PHE A 156 6.51 9.89 14.28
N CYS A 157 5.88 10.20 13.15
CA CYS A 157 6.04 11.47 12.47
C CYS A 157 5.45 12.65 13.27
N ARG A 158 4.40 12.42 14.07
CA ARG A 158 3.83 13.43 14.98
C ARG A 158 4.67 13.65 16.24
N LYS A 159 5.30 12.58 16.77
CA LYS A 159 6.02 12.64 18.06
C LYS A 159 7.48 13.07 17.91
N ASP A 160 8.14 12.71 16.81
CA ASP A 160 9.56 13.00 16.63
C ASP A 160 9.77 14.47 16.23
N ARG A 161 10.13 15.29 17.23
CA ARG A 161 10.48 16.71 17.04
C ARG A 161 11.66 16.90 16.07
N GLY A 162 12.48 15.87 15.86
CA GLY A 162 13.62 15.87 14.95
C GLY A 162 13.23 15.82 13.48
N LEU A 163 12.02 15.36 13.12
CA LEU A 163 11.56 15.36 11.73
C LEU A 163 11.18 16.76 11.22
N ALA A 164 10.78 17.68 12.11
CA ALA A 164 10.48 19.09 11.83
C ALA A 164 9.72 19.34 10.51
N GLN A 165 8.77 18.45 10.17
CA GLN A 165 7.96 18.55 8.97
C GLN A 165 6.62 19.22 9.27
N THR A 166 6.02 19.86 8.27
CA THR A 166 4.61 20.25 8.36
C THR A 166 3.75 18.98 8.46
N LYS A 167 2.57 19.08 9.07
CA LYS A 167 1.60 17.97 9.13
C LYS A 167 1.30 17.37 7.75
N TYR A 168 1.24 18.20 6.71
CA TYR A 168 1.03 17.74 5.34
C TYR A 168 2.25 16.99 4.77
N ALA A 169 3.47 17.48 5.02
CA ALA A 169 4.68 16.78 4.62
C ALA A 169 4.82 15.43 5.35
N CYS A 170 4.38 15.37 6.61
CA CYS A 170 4.25 14.14 7.36
C CYS A 170 3.33 13.14 6.67
N ALA A 171 2.11 13.53 6.30
CA ALA A 171 1.16 12.66 5.59
C ALA A 171 1.72 12.15 4.26
N LYS A 172 2.45 13.01 3.51
CA LYS A 172 3.14 12.61 2.28
C LYS A 172 4.23 11.58 2.54
N LEU A 173 5.06 11.81 3.56
CA LEU A 173 6.12 10.89 3.94
C LEU A 173 5.57 9.51 4.29
N VAL A 174 4.52 9.46 5.13
CA VAL A 174 3.86 8.19 5.49
C VAL A 174 3.41 7.44 4.24
N HIS A 175 2.70 8.13 3.34
CA HIS A 175 2.23 7.51 2.11
C HIS A 175 3.39 7.02 1.20
N GLU A 176 4.47 7.79 1.07
CA GLU A 176 5.65 7.38 0.29
C GLU A 176 6.32 6.12 0.86
N ILE A 177 6.36 5.99 2.19
CA ILE A 177 6.93 4.82 2.85
C ILE A 177 6.01 3.60 2.64
N LEU A 178 4.71 3.75 2.85
CA LEU A 178 3.75 2.65 2.63
C LEU A 178 3.73 2.17 1.18
N ALA A 179 3.99 3.04 0.21
CA ALA A 179 4.11 2.66 -1.20
C ALA A 179 5.30 1.71 -1.48
N SER A 180 6.23 1.54 -0.52
CA SER A 180 7.34 0.57 -0.64
C SER A 180 7.00 -0.85 -0.18
N MET A 181 5.81 -1.07 0.39
CA MET A 181 5.32 -2.40 0.76
C MET A 181 4.94 -3.19 -0.51
N ASP A 182 5.52 -4.38 -0.72
CA ASP A 182 5.13 -5.30 -1.80
C ASP A 182 4.35 -6.51 -1.26
N THR A 183 4.59 -6.93 0.00
CA THR A 183 3.95 -8.10 0.62
C THR A 183 3.41 -7.83 2.02
N GLU A 184 2.59 -8.75 2.55
CA GLU A 184 2.00 -8.66 3.90
C GLU A 184 3.07 -8.76 5.00
N GLU A 185 4.19 -9.42 4.70
CA GLU A 185 5.31 -9.61 5.61
C GLU A 185 6.24 -8.39 5.68
N ASP A 186 6.08 -7.40 4.80
CA ASP A 186 6.89 -6.18 4.83
C ASP A 186 6.49 -5.30 6.03
N GLU A 187 7.44 -5.11 6.96
CA GLU A 187 7.33 -4.20 8.11
C GLU A 187 8.04 -2.87 7.80
N VAL A 188 7.44 -2.06 6.93
CA VAL A 188 8.09 -0.84 6.41
C VAL A 188 8.18 0.29 7.43
N ALA A 189 7.24 0.37 8.36
CA ALA A 189 7.22 1.34 9.45
C ALA A 189 8.43 1.12 10.36
N ASP A 190 8.54 -0.07 10.93
CA ASP A 190 9.66 -0.47 11.77
C ASP A 190 10.99 -0.30 11.05
N ALA A 191 11.12 -0.85 9.83
CA ALA A 191 12.35 -0.74 9.05
C ALA A 191 12.78 0.72 8.83
N PHE A 192 11.84 1.60 8.47
CA PHE A 192 12.09 3.01 8.27
C PHE A 192 12.48 3.73 9.58
N ILE A 193 11.68 3.54 10.63
CA ILE A 193 11.85 4.19 11.93
C ILE A 193 13.19 3.81 12.56
N ASP A 194 13.52 2.52 12.55
CA ASP A 194 14.76 2.02 13.13
C ASP A 194 15.98 2.47 12.34
N ASN A 195 15.89 2.52 11.00
CA ASN A 195 16.96 3.09 10.20
C ASN A 195 17.17 4.58 10.49
N TYR A 196 16.09 5.36 10.61
CA TYR A 196 16.19 6.77 10.97
C TYR A 196 16.89 6.95 12.32
N LYS A 197 16.45 6.21 13.35
CA LYS A 197 17.06 6.22 14.69
C LYS A 197 18.52 5.80 14.64
N TYR A 198 18.85 4.76 13.87
CA TYR A 198 20.22 4.28 13.69
C TYR A 198 21.13 5.35 13.07
N LEU A 199 20.69 6.01 12.00
CA LEU A 199 21.44 7.10 11.35
C LEU A 199 21.61 8.31 12.27
N ARG A 200 20.62 8.59 13.11
CA ARG A 200 20.65 9.66 14.13
C ARG A 200 21.50 9.31 15.35
N SER A 201 21.94 8.06 15.49
CA SER A 201 22.77 7.65 16.62
C SER A 201 24.10 8.41 16.64
N SER A 202 24.63 8.60 17.86
CA SER A 202 25.87 9.35 18.10
C SER A 202 27.10 8.80 17.38
N LYS A 203 27.06 7.57 16.85
CA LYS A 203 28.16 6.98 16.08
C LYS A 203 28.24 7.51 14.64
N LEU A 204 27.08 7.88 14.07
CA LEU A 204 26.97 8.24 12.66
C LEU A 204 26.72 9.73 12.42
N PHE A 205 26.37 10.51 13.45
CA PHE A 205 26.34 11.99 13.42
C PHE A 205 25.57 12.60 12.25
N PHE A 206 24.57 11.92 11.68
CA PHE A 206 23.72 12.52 10.65
C PHE A 206 22.82 13.59 11.27
N THR A 207 22.64 14.71 10.56
CA THR A 207 21.55 15.64 10.87
C THR A 207 20.20 14.95 10.65
N SER A 208 19.13 15.49 11.24
CA SER A 208 17.77 14.98 11.00
C SER A 208 17.40 14.91 9.53
N TYR A 209 17.78 15.95 8.77
CA TYR A 209 17.51 16.04 7.34
C TYR A 209 18.25 14.95 6.56
N GLU A 210 19.53 14.73 6.82
CA GLU A 210 20.31 13.72 6.10
C GLU A 210 19.86 12.30 6.47
N ALA A 211 19.57 12.03 7.75
CA ALA A 211 19.06 10.75 8.20
C ALA A 211 17.71 10.42 7.56
N LEU A 212 16.81 11.40 7.51
CA LEU A 212 15.51 11.27 6.85
C LEU A 212 15.67 11.04 5.35
N LYS A 213 16.49 11.86 4.68
CA LYS A 213 16.73 11.74 3.23
C LYS A 213 17.26 10.36 2.87
N LEU A 214 18.26 9.87 3.60
CA LEU A 214 18.83 8.55 3.36
C LEU A 214 17.84 7.43 3.70
N SER A 215 17.06 7.56 4.79
CA SER A 215 16.04 6.56 5.13
C SER A 215 14.96 6.45 4.05
N ARG A 216 14.51 7.58 3.49
CA ARG A 216 13.57 7.60 2.35
C ARG A 216 14.16 6.95 1.11
N GLU A 217 15.43 7.24 0.81
CA GLU A 217 16.11 6.63 -0.33
C GLU A 217 16.23 5.11 -0.18
N LEU A 218 16.57 4.62 1.02
CA LEU A 218 16.75 3.20 1.27
C LEU A 218 15.42 2.44 1.29
N ILE A 219 14.40 2.95 1.99
CA ILE A 219 13.10 2.27 2.08
C ILE A 219 12.38 2.22 0.72
N GLY A 220 12.64 3.17 -0.18
CA GLY A 220 12.15 3.13 -1.56
C GLY A 220 12.67 1.93 -2.37
N HIS A 221 13.65 1.19 -1.85
CA HIS A 221 14.12 -0.09 -2.40
C HIS A 221 13.63 -1.32 -1.61
N GLY A 222 12.70 -1.12 -0.66
CA GLY A 222 12.13 -2.13 0.22
C GLY A 222 12.89 -2.26 1.56
N PRO A 223 12.27 -2.90 2.58
CA PRO A 223 12.87 -3.05 3.91
C PRO A 223 14.20 -3.83 3.89
N ARG A 224 14.34 -4.81 2.98
CA ARG A 224 15.60 -5.55 2.79
C ARG A 224 16.78 -4.66 2.37
N ALA A 225 16.54 -3.55 1.66
CA ALA A 225 17.60 -2.62 1.30
C ALA A 225 18.19 -1.93 2.54
N ILE A 226 17.37 -1.64 3.56
CA ILE A 226 17.82 -1.11 4.85
C ILE A 226 18.69 -2.13 5.58
N GLU A 227 18.27 -3.39 5.65
CA GLU A 227 19.08 -4.43 6.28
C GLU A 227 20.44 -4.61 5.58
N SER A 228 20.44 -4.61 4.24
CA SER A 228 21.66 -4.67 3.44
C SER A 228 22.53 -3.45 3.67
N PHE A 229 21.95 -2.26 3.81
CA PHE A 229 22.68 -1.04 4.16
C PHE A 229 23.39 -1.19 5.51
N HIS A 230 22.70 -1.63 6.56
CA HIS A 230 23.31 -1.81 7.89
C HIS A 230 24.43 -2.85 7.87
N ARG A 231 24.20 -4.01 7.24
CA ARG A 231 25.20 -5.07 7.10
C ARG A 231 26.45 -4.58 6.36
N ALA A 232 26.24 -3.90 5.23
CA ALA A 232 27.33 -3.37 4.42
C ALA A 232 28.10 -2.25 5.12
N LEU A 233 27.41 -1.34 5.82
CA LEU A 233 28.05 -0.25 6.56
C LEU A 233 28.90 -0.79 7.70
N LYS A 234 28.35 -1.75 8.47
CA LYS A 234 29.08 -2.42 9.55
C LYS A 234 30.34 -3.09 9.02
N TYR A 235 30.22 -3.90 7.97
CA TYR A 235 31.37 -4.58 7.35
C TYR A 235 32.39 -3.60 6.77
N ALA A 236 31.94 -2.49 6.19
CA ALA A 236 32.84 -1.51 5.62
C ALA A 236 33.63 -0.74 6.68
N MET A 237 33.03 -0.44 7.83
CA MET A 237 33.69 0.31 8.92
C MET A 237 34.48 -0.57 9.89
N ASP A 238 34.26 -1.88 9.91
CA ASP A 238 34.93 -2.80 10.83
C ASP A 238 36.42 -2.95 10.48
N GLU A 239 37.29 -2.95 11.50
CA GLU A 239 38.74 -3.10 11.37
C GLU A 239 39.13 -4.43 10.70
N LYS A 240 38.35 -5.50 10.91
CA LYS A 240 38.53 -6.82 10.29
C LYS A 240 37.74 -6.97 8.99
N GLY A 241 36.95 -5.96 8.63
CA GLY A 241 36.20 -5.89 7.38
C GLY A 241 36.98 -5.14 6.30
N LEU A 242 36.38 -4.08 5.75
CA LEU A 242 37.06 -3.25 4.74
C LEU A 242 37.84 -2.08 5.34
N ASN A 243 37.64 -1.78 6.64
CA ASN A 243 38.28 -0.68 7.35
C ASN A 243 38.26 0.66 6.58
N MET A 244 37.14 0.95 5.93
CA MET A 244 36.96 2.15 5.12
C MET A 244 36.70 3.38 6.00
N PRO A 245 37.21 4.56 5.61
CA PRO A 245 36.76 5.81 6.17
C PRO A 245 35.24 5.96 6.02
N LYS A 246 34.59 6.54 7.03
CA LYS A 246 33.12 6.69 7.08
C LYS A 246 32.48 7.20 5.78
N PRO A 247 32.99 8.25 5.09
CA PRO A 247 32.39 8.70 3.82
C PRO A 247 32.39 7.63 2.72
N GLU A 248 33.44 6.81 2.65
CA GLU A 248 33.56 5.71 1.68
C GLU A 248 32.69 4.52 2.07
N ALA A 249 32.67 4.18 3.36
CA ALA A 249 31.82 3.13 3.91
C ALA A 249 30.33 3.42 3.66
N LEU A 250 29.91 4.68 3.80
CA LEU A 250 28.54 5.11 3.49
C LEU A 250 28.21 4.96 2.00
N LYS A 251 29.08 5.43 1.11
CA LYS A 251 28.90 5.26 -0.34
C LYS A 251 28.81 3.79 -0.74
N PHE A 252 29.67 2.96 -0.15
CA PHE A 252 29.65 1.51 -0.35
C PHE A 252 28.32 0.91 0.12
N ALA A 253 27.89 1.20 1.36
CA ALA A 253 26.68 0.66 1.94
C ALA A 253 25.42 1.06 1.15
N THR A 254 25.30 2.33 0.76
CA THR A 254 24.18 2.81 -0.06
C THR A 254 24.13 2.09 -1.41
N ARG A 255 25.28 1.84 -2.04
CA ARG A 255 25.34 1.07 -3.29
C ARG A 255 24.89 -0.38 -3.10
N MET A 256 25.29 -1.03 -2.01
CA MET A 256 24.87 -2.41 -1.71
C MET A 256 23.36 -2.50 -1.44
N ALA A 257 22.80 -1.53 -0.72
CA ALA A 257 21.37 -1.43 -0.49
C ALA A 257 20.57 -1.36 -1.80
N LYS A 258 21.00 -0.51 -2.74
CA LYS A 258 20.36 -0.36 -4.06
C LYS A 258 20.35 -1.64 -4.90
N ASN A 259 21.28 -2.57 -4.64
CA ASN A 259 21.34 -3.86 -5.32
C ASN A 259 20.38 -4.90 -4.72
N SER A 260 19.81 -4.63 -3.55
CA SER A 260 18.97 -5.55 -2.78
C SER A 260 17.47 -5.48 -3.15
N LYS A 261 17.19 -5.13 -4.41
CA LYS A 261 15.83 -4.92 -4.92
C LYS A 261 14.91 -6.11 -4.69
N VAL A 262 13.63 -5.81 -4.56
CA VAL A 262 12.55 -6.78 -4.50
C VAL A 262 12.61 -7.72 -5.72
N GLU A 263 12.52 -9.03 -5.48
CA GLU A 263 12.63 -10.11 -6.47
C GLU A 263 11.67 -9.90 -7.67
N SER A 264 10.53 -9.23 -7.44
CA SER A 264 9.51 -8.91 -8.45
C SER A 264 10.06 -8.07 -9.62
N GLU A 265 11.02 -7.17 -9.40
CA GLU A 265 11.69 -6.43 -10.49
C GLU A 265 12.72 -7.27 -11.25
N ARG A 266 13.30 -8.31 -10.63
CA ARG A 266 14.22 -9.23 -11.32
C ARG A 266 13.48 -10.15 -12.28
N ILE A 267 12.34 -10.69 -11.86
CA ILE A 267 11.53 -11.62 -12.65
C ILE A 267 10.96 -10.90 -13.89
N LEU A 268 10.44 -9.68 -13.75
CA LEU A 268 9.92 -8.90 -14.88
C LEU A 268 11.00 -8.53 -15.91
N LYS A 269 12.25 -8.31 -15.47
CA LYS A 269 13.36 -8.05 -16.39
C LYS A 269 13.94 -9.33 -17.01
N SER A 270 13.94 -10.45 -16.29
CA SER A 270 14.38 -11.73 -16.85
C SER A 270 13.40 -12.26 -17.90
N ASP A 271 12.08 -12.07 -17.71
CA ASP A 271 11.06 -12.52 -18.67
C ASP A 271 11.03 -11.71 -19.96
N THR A 272 11.37 -10.41 -19.92
CA THR A 272 11.53 -9.63 -21.17
C THR A 272 12.78 -9.99 -21.98
N SER A 273 13.68 -10.81 -21.43
CA SER A 273 14.90 -11.25 -22.12
C SER A 273 14.84 -12.69 -22.66
N SER A 274 13.80 -13.46 -22.33
CA SER A 274 13.70 -14.89 -22.69
C SER A 274 12.61 -15.22 -23.72
N SER A 275 11.76 -14.27 -24.14
CA SER A 275 10.63 -14.56 -25.05
C SER A 275 10.77 -14.06 -26.49
N PHE A 276 11.97 -13.67 -26.97
CA PHE A 276 12.13 -13.16 -28.36
C PHE A 276 12.56 -14.21 -29.40
N TRP A 277 12.63 -15.50 -29.06
CA TRP A 277 12.94 -16.55 -30.04
C TRP A 277 12.13 -17.83 -29.78
N SER A 278 10.86 -17.81 -30.18
CA SER A 278 10.16 -18.99 -30.69
C SER A 278 8.74 -18.59 -31.07
N PHE A 279 8.49 -18.33 -32.35
CA PHE A 279 7.53 -19.04 -33.20
C PHE A 279 7.44 -18.30 -34.53
N TRP A 280 7.39 -19.10 -35.60
CA TRP A 280 7.24 -18.73 -37.00
C TRP A 280 6.04 -17.82 -37.27
#